data_AF-A0A968LTJ7-F1
#
_entry.id   AF-A0A968LTJ7-F1
#
_cell.length_a   1.000
_cell.length_b   1.000
_cell.length_c   1.000
_cell.angle_alpha   90.00
_cell.angle_beta   90.00
_cell.angle_gamma   90.00
#
_symmetry.space_group_name_H-M   'P 1'
#
loop_
_entity.id
_entity.type
_entity.pdbx_description
1 polymer ?
#
loop_
_entity_poly.entity_id
_entity_poly.type
_entity_poly.pdbx_seq_one_letter_code
_entity_poly.pdbx_strand_id
1 'polypeptide(L)'
;MDICYLLGIFAEFALCRTWRKTELGVIEAALGGATIGLMQTLVLSPWLPQAWLWMLVSAIATGIMGISDFGAIGWYAPRTDAIATRLFYGAMYGAMAGLWMGIWQWLVLRRYIFESWRWIVVSVVSWSIGLSLGWAFGGIGRAINHLFFSEAIGLAIAWSIVSLATGLALTGLVSQTLSYYRKFGQARF
;
A
#
# COMPACT_ATOMS: atom_id res chain seq x y z
N MET A 1 -14.98 14.76 9.76
CA MET A 1 -14.31 13.44 9.64
C MET A 1 -12.84 13.75 9.74
N ASP A 2 -12.35 13.67 10.96
CA ASP A 2 -11.42 14.68 11.44
C ASP A 2 -9.98 14.28 11.20
N ILE A 3 -9.17 15.24 10.77
CA ILE A 3 -7.71 15.21 10.74
C ILE A 3 -7.13 14.72 12.10
N CYS A 4 -7.91 14.84 13.18
CA CYS A 4 -7.63 14.28 14.50
C CYS A 4 -7.55 12.75 14.56
N TYR A 5 -8.17 11.98 13.65
CA TYR A 5 -8.02 10.50 13.61
C TYR A 5 -6.72 10.07 12.92
N LEU A 6 -6.30 10.77 11.87
CA LEU A 6 -4.99 10.55 11.23
C LEU A 6 -3.86 10.92 12.19
N LEU A 7 -3.98 12.08 12.86
CA LEU A 7 -3.04 12.48 13.91
C LEU A 7 -3.13 11.59 15.15
N GLY A 8 -4.32 11.07 15.46
CA GLY A 8 -4.57 10.11 16.54
C GLY A 8 -3.84 8.78 16.33
N ILE A 9 -3.84 8.25 15.11
CA ILE A 9 -3.05 7.05 14.76
C ILE A 9 -1.54 7.31 14.94
N PHE A 10 -1.02 8.45 14.48
CA PHE A 10 0.40 8.79 14.67
C PHE A 10 0.75 9.06 16.14
N ALA A 11 -0.18 9.63 16.92
CA ALA A 11 -0.02 9.87 18.35
C ALA A 11 -0.11 8.57 19.18
N GLU A 12 -1.02 7.64 18.84
CA GLU A 12 -1.09 6.29 19.42
C GLU A 12 0.12 5.44 19.03
N PHE A 13 0.63 5.59 17.78
CA PHE A 13 1.90 5.00 17.35
C PHE A 13 3.10 5.51 18.17
N ALA A 14 3.09 6.79 18.56
CA ALA A 14 4.17 7.40 19.34
C ALA A 14 4.08 7.07 20.85
N LEU A 15 2.88 6.84 21.39
CA LEU A 15 2.64 6.63 22.82
C LEU A 15 2.59 5.14 23.24
N CYS A 16 2.26 4.20 22.35
CA CYS A 16 2.03 2.81 22.75
C CYS A 16 3.31 1.95 22.70
N ARG A 17 3.91 1.77 23.88
CA ARG A 17 5.12 0.97 24.16
C ARG A 17 5.00 -0.54 23.85
N THR A 18 3.87 -1.02 23.33
CA THR A 18 3.56 -2.46 23.27
C THR A 18 2.65 -2.85 22.11
N TRP A 19 3.06 -2.66 20.85
CA TRP A 19 2.50 -3.51 19.79
C TRP A 19 3.14 -4.91 19.89
N ARG A 20 2.46 -5.80 20.61
CA ARG A 20 2.64 -7.26 20.51
C ARG A 20 1.96 -7.67 19.19
N LYS A 21 2.50 -8.67 18.47
CA LYS A 21 2.07 -9.13 17.13
C LYS A 21 0.55 -9.40 16.94
N THR A 22 -0.24 -9.37 18.02
CA THR A 22 -1.59 -9.92 18.13
C THR A 22 -2.74 -8.89 18.14
N GLU A 23 -2.48 -7.58 18.05
CA GLU A 23 -3.55 -6.57 18.26
C GLU A 23 -3.88 -5.68 17.06
N LEU A 24 -3.25 -5.88 15.89
CA LEU A 24 -3.72 -5.20 14.68
C LEU A 24 -5.00 -5.89 14.22
N GLY A 25 -6.13 -5.38 14.69
CA GLY A 25 -7.42 -5.91 14.37
C GLY A 25 -7.73 -5.79 12.87
N VAL A 26 -8.63 -6.67 12.44
CA VAL A 26 -9.15 -6.72 11.06
C VAL A 26 -9.71 -5.36 10.64
N ILE A 27 -10.25 -4.59 11.59
CA ILE A 27 -10.89 -3.30 11.37
C ILE A 27 -9.84 -2.24 11.03
N GLU A 28 -8.73 -2.18 11.76
CA GLU A 28 -7.64 -1.23 11.56
C GLU A 28 -6.98 -1.46 10.19
N ALA A 29 -6.74 -2.73 9.84
CA ALA A 29 -6.22 -3.10 8.53
C ALA A 29 -7.20 -2.76 7.39
N ALA A 30 -8.51 -2.99 7.59
CA ALA A 30 -9.54 -2.62 6.62
C ALA A 30 -9.66 -1.10 6.45
N LEU A 31 -9.61 -0.33 7.54
CA LEU A 31 -9.66 1.14 7.52
C LEU A 31 -8.44 1.74 6.82
N GLY A 32 -7.24 1.22 7.07
CA GLY A 32 -6.04 1.65 6.37
C GLY A 32 -6.09 1.38 4.87
N GLY A 33 -6.55 0.19 4.46
CA GLY A 33 -6.73 -0.12 3.04
C GLY A 33 -7.88 0.62 2.38
N ALA A 34 -8.96 0.92 3.12
CA ALA A 34 -10.03 1.79 2.65
C ALA A 34 -9.52 3.22 2.43
N THR A 35 -8.64 3.72 3.29
CA THR A 35 -8.03 5.06 3.13
C THR A 35 -7.15 5.13 1.88
N ILE A 36 -6.26 4.15 1.69
CA ILE A 36 -5.45 4.06 0.45
C ILE A 36 -6.37 3.92 -0.77
N GLY A 37 -7.35 3.01 -0.69
CA GLY A 37 -8.31 2.74 -1.75
C GLY A 37 -9.12 3.97 -2.13
N LEU A 38 -9.54 4.79 -1.15
CA LEU A 38 -10.25 6.05 -1.37
C LEU A 38 -9.38 7.05 -2.13
N MET A 39 -8.13 7.23 -1.73
CA MET A 39 -7.20 8.16 -2.41
C MET A 39 -6.95 7.73 -3.85
N GLN A 40 -6.76 6.43 -4.10
CA GLN A 40 -6.63 5.89 -5.45
C GLN A 40 -7.95 5.99 -6.24
N THR A 41 -9.09 5.85 -5.58
CA THR A 41 -10.42 6.00 -6.18
C THR A 41 -10.65 7.42 -6.69
N LEU A 42 -10.21 8.45 -5.96
CA LEU A 42 -10.34 9.84 -6.41
C LEU A 42 -9.57 10.08 -7.72
N VAL A 43 -8.37 9.50 -7.84
CA VAL A 43 -7.55 9.56 -9.07
C VAL A 43 -8.19 8.78 -10.22
N LEU A 44 -8.85 7.65 -9.92
CA LEU A 44 -9.52 6.79 -10.90
C LEU A 44 -10.91 7.26 -11.30
N SER A 45 -11.57 8.06 -10.47
CA SER A 45 -12.97 8.46 -10.66
C SER A 45 -13.29 9.13 -11.99
N PRO A 46 -12.37 9.88 -12.64
CA PRO A 46 -12.61 10.44 -13.98
C PRO A 46 -12.56 9.39 -15.09
N TRP A 47 -11.97 8.22 -14.84
CA TRP A 47 -11.58 7.25 -15.87
C TRP A 47 -12.34 5.93 -15.78
N LEU A 48 -12.80 5.55 -14.58
CA LEU A 48 -13.51 4.30 -14.32
C LEU A 48 -14.93 4.58 -13.81
N PRO A 49 -15.99 4.15 -14.54
CA PRO A 49 -17.38 4.37 -14.11
C PRO A 49 -17.73 3.67 -12.79
N GLN A 50 -16.92 2.69 -12.37
CA GLN A 50 -17.10 1.95 -11.11
C GLN A 50 -15.88 2.08 -10.19
N ALA A 51 -15.28 3.27 -10.12
CA ALA A 51 -14.10 3.52 -9.28
C ALA A 51 -14.32 3.16 -7.79
N TRP A 52 -15.56 3.23 -7.27
CA TRP A 52 -15.88 2.79 -5.91
C TRP A 52 -15.58 1.30 -5.63
N LEU A 53 -15.61 0.43 -6.65
CA LEU A 53 -15.20 -0.97 -6.51
C LEU A 53 -13.71 -1.08 -6.16
N TRP A 54 -12.90 -0.11 -6.58
CA TRP A 54 -11.47 -0.05 -6.23
C TRP A 54 -11.26 0.10 -4.73
N MET A 55 -12.02 1.00 -4.11
CA MET A 55 -12.01 1.22 -2.67
C MET A 55 -12.43 -0.04 -1.93
N LEU A 56 -13.54 -0.67 -2.34
CA LEU A 56 -14.03 -1.89 -1.69
C LEU A 56 -13.06 -3.04 -1.81
N VAL A 57 -12.52 -3.28 -3.00
CA VAL A 57 -11.56 -4.37 -3.22
C VAL A 57 -10.27 -4.12 -2.45
N SER A 58 -9.82 -2.87 -2.34
CA SER A 58 -8.65 -2.52 -1.52
C SER A 58 -8.92 -2.74 -0.02
N ALA A 59 -10.09 -2.35 0.48
CA ALA A 59 -10.49 -2.56 1.87
C ALA A 59 -10.69 -4.04 2.21
N ILE A 60 -11.28 -4.83 1.30
CA ILE A 60 -11.44 -6.28 1.46
C ILE A 60 -10.06 -6.96 1.43
N ALA A 61 -9.20 -6.59 0.46
CA ALA A 61 -7.88 -7.18 0.34
C ALA A 61 -7.04 -6.94 1.61
N THR A 62 -6.99 -5.71 2.12
CA THR A 62 -6.27 -5.43 3.37
C THR A 62 -6.98 -5.97 4.61
N GLY A 63 -8.31 -6.00 4.63
CA GLY A 63 -9.08 -6.61 5.72
C GLY A 63 -8.81 -8.10 5.84
N ILE A 64 -8.85 -8.85 4.74
CA ILE A 64 -8.48 -10.27 4.71
C ILE A 64 -7.01 -10.46 5.09
N MET A 65 -6.13 -9.57 4.63
CA MET A 65 -4.74 -9.56 5.06
C MET A 65 -4.65 -9.46 6.59
N GLY A 66 -5.39 -8.52 7.19
CA GLY A 66 -5.50 -8.26 8.63
C GLY A 66 -6.04 -9.41 9.48
N ILE A 67 -6.76 -10.37 8.89
CA ILE A 67 -7.21 -11.59 9.60
C ILE A 67 -6.03 -12.52 9.89
N SER A 68 -4.92 -12.37 9.15
CA SER A 68 -3.74 -13.23 9.26
C SER A 68 -2.53 -12.47 9.77
N ASP A 69 -1.50 -13.21 10.22
CA ASP A 69 -0.18 -12.64 10.56
C ASP A 69 0.44 -11.83 9.39
N PHE A 70 -0.07 -12.08 8.18
CA PHE A 70 0.33 -11.39 6.97
C PHE A 70 -0.14 -9.92 6.94
N GLY A 71 -1.24 -9.58 7.62
CA GLY A 71 -1.74 -8.20 7.70
C GLY A 71 -0.84 -7.28 8.50
N ALA A 72 -0.16 -7.80 9.52
CA ALA A 72 0.76 -7.04 10.36
C ALA A 72 2.02 -6.57 9.61
N ILE A 73 2.34 -7.14 8.45
CA ILE A 73 3.53 -6.85 7.67
C ILE A 73 3.63 -5.38 7.25
N GLY A 74 2.51 -4.76 6.85
CA GLY A 74 2.50 -3.36 6.42
C GLY A 74 2.60 -2.34 7.55
N TRP A 75 2.44 -2.80 8.80
CA TRP A 75 2.17 -1.95 9.96
C TRP A 75 3.15 -2.16 11.11
N TYR A 76 4.13 -3.05 10.96
CA TYR A 76 5.12 -3.37 11.96
C TYR A 76 6.53 -3.20 11.41
N ALA A 77 7.42 -2.65 12.23
CA ALA A 77 8.84 -2.56 11.93
C ALA A 77 9.59 -3.71 12.65
N PRO A 78 10.50 -4.42 11.96
CA PRO A 78 11.28 -5.50 12.56
C PRO A 78 12.11 -5.01 13.76
N ARG A 79 12.17 -5.79 14.85
CA ARG A 79 13.00 -5.49 16.03
C ARG A 79 14.50 -5.76 15.86
N THR A 80 14.97 -6.04 14.65
CA THR A 80 16.38 -6.33 14.38
C THR A 80 17.14 -5.08 13.96
N ASP A 81 18.30 -4.84 14.55
CA ASP A 81 19.15 -3.69 14.21
C ASP A 81 19.95 -3.92 12.91
N ALA A 82 19.95 -5.16 12.38
CA ALA A 82 20.61 -5.49 11.15
C ALA A 82 19.84 -4.91 9.94
N ILE A 83 20.37 -3.82 9.36
CA ILE A 83 19.78 -3.13 8.19
C ILE A 83 19.63 -4.08 7.00
N ALA A 84 20.61 -4.96 6.75
CA ALA A 84 20.55 -5.94 5.67
C ALA A 84 19.34 -6.88 5.82
N THR A 85 19.08 -7.34 7.05
CA THR A 85 17.92 -8.16 7.40
C THR A 85 16.62 -7.38 7.15
N ARG A 86 16.55 -6.11 7.56
CA ARG A 86 15.39 -5.25 7.32
C ARG A 86 15.13 -5.03 5.82
N LEU A 87 16.17 -4.80 5.02
CA LEU A 87 16.05 -4.67 3.56
C LEU A 87 15.54 -5.96 2.93
N PHE A 88 16.14 -7.10 3.26
CA PHE A 88 15.77 -8.39 2.68
C PHE A 88 14.33 -8.79 3.01
N TYR A 89 13.96 -8.75 4.31
CA TYR A 89 12.60 -9.08 4.72
C TYR A 89 11.60 -8.03 4.26
N GLY A 90 11.97 -6.74 4.22
CA GLY A 90 11.13 -5.68 3.68
C GLY A 90 10.81 -5.91 2.20
N ALA A 91 11.79 -6.36 1.42
CA ALA A 91 11.60 -6.69 0.00
C ALA A 91 10.68 -7.92 -0.15
N MET A 92 10.99 -8.99 0.58
CA MET A 92 10.22 -10.24 0.51
C MET A 92 8.76 -10.04 0.93
N TYR A 93 8.54 -9.42 2.09
CA TYR A 93 7.20 -9.18 2.61
C TYR A 93 6.45 -8.12 1.81
N GLY A 94 7.16 -7.10 1.31
CA GLY A 94 6.60 -6.13 0.36
C GLY A 94 6.17 -6.79 -0.95
N ALA A 95 6.95 -7.73 -1.48
CA ALA A 95 6.58 -8.47 -2.68
C ALA A 95 5.30 -9.27 -2.47
N MET A 96 5.18 -9.96 -1.33
CA MET A 96 3.97 -10.71 -0.99
C MET A 96 2.76 -9.77 -0.85
N ALA A 97 2.90 -8.64 -0.15
CA ALA A 97 1.80 -7.69 0.07
C ALA A 97 1.37 -7.04 -1.25
N GLY A 98 2.34 -6.66 -2.07
CA GLY A 98 2.11 -6.11 -3.41
C GLY A 98 1.47 -7.13 -4.36
N LEU A 99 1.84 -8.40 -4.27
CA LEU A 99 1.21 -9.48 -5.05
C LEU A 99 -0.26 -9.65 -4.63
N TRP A 100 -0.51 -9.72 -3.33
CA TRP A 100 -1.87 -9.85 -2.78
C TRP A 100 -2.75 -8.68 -3.23
N MET A 101 -2.34 -7.45 -2.94
CA MET A 101 -3.07 -6.25 -3.33
C MET A 101 -3.22 -6.14 -4.85
N GLY A 102 -2.15 -6.43 -5.59
CA GLY A 102 -2.12 -6.38 -7.05
C GLY A 102 -3.11 -7.35 -7.69
N ILE A 103 -3.21 -8.59 -7.20
CA ILE A 103 -4.17 -9.59 -7.71
C ILE A 103 -5.61 -9.11 -7.49
N TRP A 104 -5.94 -8.68 -6.26
CA TRP A 104 -7.29 -8.21 -5.93
C TRP A 104 -7.68 -7.02 -6.81
N GLN A 105 -6.82 -6.01 -6.90
CA GLN A 105 -7.05 -4.82 -7.71
C GLN A 105 -7.09 -5.12 -9.23
N TRP A 106 -6.27 -6.06 -9.69
CA TRP A 106 -6.27 -6.50 -11.08
C TRP A 106 -7.60 -7.11 -11.53
N LEU A 107 -8.33 -7.80 -10.64
CA LEU A 107 -9.67 -8.34 -10.95
C LEU A 107 -10.66 -7.27 -11.39
N VAL A 108 -10.48 -6.03 -10.90
CA VAL A 108 -11.23 -4.85 -11.31
C VAL A 108 -10.65 -4.26 -12.61
N LEU A 109 -9.33 -4.03 -12.67
CA LEU A 109 -8.69 -3.40 -13.83
C LEU A 109 -8.87 -4.17 -15.13
N ARG A 110 -8.85 -5.51 -15.09
CA ARG A 110 -8.95 -6.37 -16.29
C ARG A 110 -10.21 -6.15 -17.13
N ARG A 111 -11.23 -5.51 -16.58
CA ARG A 111 -12.47 -5.18 -17.30
C ARG A 111 -12.36 -3.88 -18.11
N TYR A 112 -11.39 -3.01 -17.80
CA TYR A 112 -11.35 -1.64 -18.31
C TYR A 112 -10.01 -1.21 -18.93
N ILE A 113 -8.90 -1.86 -18.53
CA ILE A 113 -7.53 -1.44 -18.88
C ILE A 113 -6.86 -2.50 -19.77
N PHE A 114 -6.26 -2.06 -20.88
CA PHE A 114 -5.42 -2.90 -21.74
C PHE A 114 -4.10 -3.22 -21.04
N GLU A 115 -3.61 -4.46 -21.16
CA GLU A 115 -2.42 -4.95 -20.44
C GLU A 115 -2.47 -4.74 -18.92
N SER A 116 -3.66 -4.81 -18.33
CA SER A 116 -3.87 -4.62 -16.88
C SER A 116 -3.04 -5.56 -15.99
N TRP A 117 -2.56 -6.69 -16.51
CA TRP A 117 -1.68 -7.62 -15.80
C TRP A 117 -0.37 -6.96 -15.32
N ARG A 118 0.10 -5.91 -16.03
CA ARG A 118 1.28 -5.12 -15.64
C ARG A 118 1.09 -4.47 -14.27
N TRP A 119 -0.16 -4.23 -13.84
CA TRP A 119 -0.48 -3.72 -12.52
C TRP A 119 0.08 -4.61 -11.40
N ILE A 120 -0.01 -5.93 -11.55
CA ILE A 120 0.48 -6.87 -10.52
C ILE A 120 1.98 -6.68 -10.32
N VAL A 121 2.74 -6.61 -11.42
CA VAL A 121 4.19 -6.41 -11.38
C VAL A 121 4.54 -5.08 -10.72
N VAL A 122 3.84 -4.00 -11.10
CA VAL A 122 4.00 -2.68 -10.49
C VAL A 122 3.72 -2.72 -9.00
N SER A 123 2.62 -3.36 -8.57
CA SER A 123 2.25 -3.46 -7.16
C SER A 123 3.33 -4.21 -6.37
N VAL A 124 3.80 -5.36 -6.88
CA VAL A 124 4.88 -6.14 -6.26
C VAL A 124 6.14 -5.29 -6.08
N VAL A 125 6.61 -4.64 -7.15
CA VAL A 125 7.84 -3.84 -7.12
C VAL A 125 7.69 -2.63 -6.19
N SER A 126 6.57 -1.92 -6.27
CA SER A 126 6.32 -0.73 -5.46
C SER A 126 6.31 -1.05 -3.96
N TRP A 127 5.59 -2.10 -3.57
CA TRP A 127 5.53 -2.55 -2.18
C TRP A 127 6.87 -3.12 -1.68
N SER A 128 7.59 -3.87 -2.51
CA SER A 128 8.92 -4.39 -2.18
C SER A 128 9.89 -3.26 -1.86
N ILE A 129 9.97 -2.26 -2.76
CA ILE A 129 10.88 -1.12 -2.60
C ILE A 129 10.44 -0.26 -1.42
N GLY A 130 9.15 0.06 -1.33
CA GLY A 130 8.59 0.88 -0.26
C GLY A 130 8.87 0.32 1.12
N LEU A 131 8.50 -0.95 1.38
CA LEU A 131 8.75 -1.56 2.69
C LEU A 131 10.24 -1.74 2.99
N SER A 132 11.05 -2.13 2.01
CA SER A 132 12.52 -2.23 2.20
C SER A 132 13.11 -0.92 2.68
N LEU A 133 12.83 0.17 1.95
CA LEU A 133 13.39 1.48 2.25
C LEU A 133 12.81 2.02 3.56
N GLY A 134 11.51 1.92 3.77
CA GLY A 134 10.89 2.39 5.01
C GLY A 134 11.41 1.66 6.25
N TRP A 135 11.59 0.34 6.17
CA TRP A 135 12.16 -0.43 7.28
C TRP A 135 13.63 -0.12 7.52
N ALA A 136 14.40 0.15 6.46
CA ALA A 136 15.79 0.57 6.57
C ALA A 136 15.91 1.96 7.22
N PHE A 137 15.15 2.95 6.74
CA PHE A 137 15.15 4.30 7.32
C PHE A 137 14.65 4.31 8.77
N GLY A 138 13.61 3.54 9.08
CA GLY A 138 13.14 3.36 10.45
C GLY A 138 14.18 2.68 11.35
N GLY A 139 14.88 1.67 10.84
CA GLY A 139 15.96 0.99 11.55
C GLY A 139 17.17 1.89 11.82
N ILE A 140 17.59 2.69 10.84
CA ILE A 140 18.67 3.67 11.00
C ILE A 140 18.29 4.72 12.05
N GLY A 141 17.08 5.27 11.96
CA GLY A 141 16.60 6.25 12.92
C GLY A 141 16.51 5.69 14.35
N ARG A 142 16.16 4.41 14.49
CA ARG A 142 16.13 3.69 15.77
C ARG A 142 17.54 3.45 16.30
N ALA A 143 18.49 3.06 15.45
CA ALA A 143 19.88 2.84 15.85
C ALA A 143 20.53 4.13 16.39
N ILE A 144 20.14 5.29 15.86
CA ILE A 144 20.68 6.60 16.28
C ILE A 144 20.00 7.11 17.55
N ASN A 145 18.66 7.10 17.59
CA ASN A 145 17.92 7.81 18.63
C ASN A 145 17.35 6.89 19.72
N HIS A 146 17.39 5.56 19.53
CA HIS A 146 16.67 4.56 20.33
C HIS A 146 15.14 4.80 20.47
N LEU A 147 14.59 5.73 19.69
CA LEU A 147 13.19 6.12 19.72
C LEU A 147 12.38 5.27 18.74
N PHE A 148 11.28 4.71 19.23
CA PHE A 148 10.28 4.00 18.44
C PHE A 148 9.64 4.89 17.36
N PHE A 149 9.60 6.20 17.58
CA PHE A 149 9.08 7.19 16.63
C PHE A 149 9.74 7.12 15.24
N SER A 150 11.01 6.74 15.18
CA SER A 150 11.73 6.54 13.91
C SER A 150 11.13 5.44 13.04
N GLU A 151 10.56 4.39 13.63
CA GLU A 151 9.90 3.31 12.90
C GLU A 151 8.58 3.77 12.27
N ALA A 152 7.84 4.66 12.95
CA ALA A 152 6.65 5.30 12.40
C ALA A 152 6.99 6.21 11.21
N ILE A 153 8.09 6.97 11.29
CA ILE A 153 8.61 7.74 10.15
C ILE A 153 8.99 6.82 9.00
N GLY A 154 9.68 5.70 9.29
CA GLY A 154 10.05 4.69 8.30
C GLY A 154 8.83 4.13 7.57
N LEU A 155 7.76 3.80 8.30
CA LEU A 155 6.49 3.40 7.70
C LEU A 155 5.88 4.53 6.87
N ALA A 156 5.83 5.77 7.35
CA ALA A 156 5.33 6.90 6.57
C ALA A 156 6.08 7.05 5.22
N ILE A 157 7.40 6.84 5.21
CA ILE A 157 8.23 6.82 4.00
C ILE A 157 7.82 5.67 3.08
N ALA A 158 7.69 4.44 3.60
CA ALA A 158 7.26 3.29 2.81
C ALA A 158 5.93 3.54 2.10
N TRP A 159 4.94 4.02 2.85
CA TRP A 159 3.59 4.26 2.34
C TRP A 159 3.57 5.39 1.30
N SER A 160 4.39 6.42 1.48
CA SER A 160 4.56 7.50 0.51
C SER A 160 5.16 6.99 -0.80
N ILE A 161 6.20 6.15 -0.74
CA ILE A 161 6.83 5.54 -1.92
C ILE A 161 5.83 4.66 -2.67
N VAL A 162 5.11 3.80 -1.95
CA VAL A 162 4.09 2.91 -2.55
C VAL A 162 2.98 3.74 -3.20
N SER A 163 2.46 4.75 -2.51
CA SER A 163 1.39 5.61 -3.03
C SER A 163 1.82 6.35 -4.30
N LEU A 164 3.01 6.96 -4.29
CA LEU A 164 3.55 7.67 -5.46
C LEU A 164 3.77 6.73 -6.64
N ALA A 165 4.44 5.60 -6.42
CA ALA A 165 4.76 4.65 -7.48
C ALA A 165 3.48 4.04 -8.09
N THR A 166 2.52 3.64 -7.27
CA THR A 166 1.24 3.09 -7.74
C THR A 166 0.38 4.14 -8.44
N GLY A 167 0.36 5.39 -7.97
CA GLY A 167 -0.34 6.50 -8.63
C GLY A 167 0.23 6.83 -10.02
N LEU A 168 1.56 6.93 -10.14
CA LEU A 168 2.23 7.14 -11.43
C LEU A 168 1.99 6.00 -12.41
N ALA A 169 2.07 4.75 -11.94
CA ALA A 169 1.84 3.60 -12.79
C ALA A 169 0.39 3.51 -13.29
N LEU A 170 -0.57 3.86 -12.44
CA LEU A 170 -1.99 3.83 -12.80
C LEU A 170 -2.32 4.87 -13.88
N THR A 171 -1.82 6.10 -13.73
CA THR A 171 -1.96 7.14 -14.76
C THR A 171 -1.28 6.72 -16.07
N GLY A 172 -0.12 6.07 -15.99
CA GLY A 172 0.56 5.46 -17.14
C GLY A 172 -0.32 4.43 -17.86
N LEU A 173 -0.88 3.45 -17.13
CA LEU A 173 -1.72 2.40 -17.70
C LEU A 173 -3.01 2.94 -18.35
N VAL A 174 -3.65 3.92 -17.71
CA VAL A 174 -4.83 4.58 -18.26
C VAL A 174 -4.47 5.35 -19.54
N SER A 175 -3.37 6.10 -19.55
CA SER A 175 -2.93 6.85 -20.73
C SER A 175 -2.64 5.96 -21.93
N GLN A 176 -1.99 4.81 -21.71
CA GLN A 176 -1.71 3.80 -22.75
C GLN A 176 -3.01 3.21 -23.31
N THR A 177 -3.96 2.88 -22.42
CA THR A 177 -5.27 2.35 -22.81
C THR A 177 -6.03 3.34 -23.68
N LEU A 178 -6.06 4.62 -23.30
CA LEU A 178 -6.72 5.67 -24.10
C LEU A 178 -6.05 5.87 -25.45
N SER A 179 -4.71 5.87 -25.50
CA SER A 179 -3.97 5.97 -26.76
C SER A 179 -4.25 4.78 -27.67
N TYR A 180 -4.37 3.57 -27.11
CA TYR A 180 -4.71 2.37 -27.86
C TYR A 180 -6.10 2.47 -28.49
N TYR A 181 -7.13 2.80 -27.71
CA TYR A 181 -8.50 2.95 -28.23
C TYR A 181 -8.65 4.09 -29.24
N ARG A 182 -7.93 5.20 -29.06
CA ARG A 182 -7.88 6.29 -30.05
C ARG A 182 -7.27 5.83 -31.37
N LYS A 183 -6.25 4.97 -31.34
CA LYS A 183 -5.55 4.48 -32.53
C LYS A 183 -6.34 3.38 -33.27
N PHE A 184 -7.13 2.58 -32.55
CA PHE A 184 -7.83 1.41 -33.10
C PHE A 184 -9.36 1.52 -33.12
N GLY A 185 -9.93 2.70 -32.86
CA GLY A 185 -11.30 3.04 -33.26
C GLY A 185 -12.43 2.29 -32.55
N GLN A 186 -12.25 1.86 -31.29
CA GLN A 186 -13.32 1.25 -30.49
C GLN A 186 -13.40 1.86 -29.09
N ALA A 187 -13.86 3.11 -28.98
CA ALA A 187 -14.36 3.61 -27.71
C ALA A 187 -15.82 3.15 -27.54
N ARG A 188 -16.04 2.03 -26.85
CA ARG A 188 -17.31 1.81 -26.15
C ARG A 188 -17.02 1.96 -24.66
N PHE A 189 -17.33 3.13 -24.13
CA PHE A 189 -17.68 3.28 -22.72
C PHE A 189 -19.16 2.94 -22.56
#